data_AF-A0A2G6QZE2-F1
#
_entry.id   AF-A0A2G6QZE2-F1
#
_cell.length_a   1.000
_cell.length_b   1.000
_cell.length_c   1.000
_cell.angle_alpha   90.00
_cell.angle_beta   90.00
_cell.angle_gamma   90.00
#
_symmetry.space_group_name_H-M   'P 1'
#
loop_
_entity.id
_entity.type
_entity.pdbx_description
1 polymer ?
#
loop_
_entity_poly.entity_id
_entity_poly.type
_entity_poly.pdbx_seq_one_letter_code
_entity_poly.pdbx_strand_id
1 'polypeptide(L)'
;MLQVDYLETDTAYQLVSVRDTIRLVNKKKSQKPKAKSQKSLLKITTNIQSNFDIYAPLHLTFNTPIKSLDKEKIHLYQYFDTIPKEINYTINKRDSIGKRFEIVKKWKPETKYEFTIDSTAFTNILGQHNDKINEKFTIKSTSEYSNLQLTLIPFDTTAVFQLVNKEDKVVRTVKAQPNVTKIAYIEPGEYFIRIFLDKNGNGKWDTGNFLQQLQPESVFYYSKKLTLTKNWDFEETIHLYNKPLIEQKPKEILKIVNAKGEIQESNKKRY
;
A
#
# COMPACT_ATOMS: atom_id res chain seq x y z
N MET A 1 -27.68 64.43 3.44
CA MET A 1 -28.00 64.46 4.89
C MET A 1 -29.49 64.24 4.96
N LEU A 2 -29.98 63.14 5.53
CA LEU A 2 -31.43 62.91 5.59
C LEU A 2 -31.98 63.72 6.76
N GLN A 3 -33.04 64.47 6.49
CA GLN A 3 -33.76 65.25 7.48
C GLN A 3 -35.21 64.80 7.50
N VAL A 4 -35.79 64.77 8.69
CA VAL A 4 -37.18 64.39 8.92
C VAL A 4 -37.84 65.54 9.66
N ASP A 5 -38.92 66.06 9.06
CA ASP A 5 -39.77 67.07 9.66
C ASP A 5 -40.98 66.38 10.29
N TYR A 6 -41.23 66.63 11.57
CA TYR A 6 -42.39 66.08 12.29
C TYR A 6 -42.91 67.07 13.32
N LEU A 7 -44.16 66.87 13.75
CA LEU A 7 -44.78 67.71 14.78
C LEU A 7 -44.49 67.10 16.16
N GLU A 8 -43.95 67.91 17.07
CA GLU A 8 -43.74 67.55 18.46
C GLU A 8 -44.58 68.49 19.34
N THR A 9 -45.18 67.96 20.40
CA THR A 9 -45.90 68.78 21.39
C THR A 9 -44.90 69.45 22.33
N ASP A 10 -44.92 70.77 22.38
CA ASP A 10 -44.18 71.52 23.40
C ASP A 10 -44.85 71.35 24.78
N THR A 11 -44.15 71.75 25.84
CA THR A 11 -44.57 71.82 27.24
C THR A 11 -45.91 72.55 27.48
N ALA A 12 -46.34 73.42 26.57
CA ALA A 12 -47.68 74.04 26.56
C ALA A 12 -48.74 73.24 25.78
N TYR A 13 -48.46 71.99 25.40
CA TYR A 13 -49.31 71.08 24.61
C TYR A 13 -49.70 71.60 23.22
N GLN A 14 -48.88 72.45 22.61
CA GLN A 14 -49.06 72.93 21.24
C GLN A 14 -48.13 72.17 20.30
N LEU A 15 -48.66 71.78 19.13
CA LEU A 15 -47.89 71.07 18.10
C LEU A 15 -47.00 72.07 17.33
N VAL A 16 -45.69 71.86 17.40
CA VAL A 16 -44.69 72.67 16.71
C VAL A 16 -43.89 71.80 15.76
N SER A 17 -43.60 72.30 14.55
CA SER A 17 -42.81 71.57 13.56
C SER A 17 -41.33 71.60 13.94
N VAL A 18 -40.75 70.42 14.12
CA VAL A 18 -39.33 70.21 14.44
C VAL A 18 -38.66 69.47 13.28
N ARG A 19 -37.44 69.88 12.94
CA ARG A 19 -36.60 69.27 11.89
C ARG A 19 -35.43 68.55 12.54
N ASP A 20 -35.41 67.23 12.47
CA ASP A 20 -34.31 66.40 12.98
C ASP A 20 -33.47 65.82 11.83
N THR A 21 -32.20 65.51 12.09
CA THR A 21 -31.23 65.10 11.07
C THR A 21 -30.60 63.74 11.36
N ILE A 22 -30.84 62.77 10.47
CA ILE A 22 -30.32 61.42 10.58
C ILE A 22 -28.96 61.31 9.86
N ARG A 23 -27.92 60.87 10.58
CA ARG A 23 -26.60 60.55 10.03
C ARG A 23 -26.41 59.04 9.87
N LEU A 24 -26.48 58.55 8.63
CA LEU A 24 -26.20 57.16 8.29
C LEU A 24 -24.69 56.97 8.03
N VAL A 25 -23.99 56.27 8.93
CA VAL A 25 -22.57 55.91 8.74
C VAL A 25 -22.48 54.52 8.11
N ASN A 26 -22.22 54.45 6.81
CA ASN A 26 -21.99 53.17 6.13
C ASN A 26 -20.52 52.75 6.29
N LYS A 27 -20.20 51.96 7.32
CA LYS A 27 -18.86 51.34 7.45
C LYS A 27 -18.70 50.28 6.35
N LYS A 28 -17.99 50.62 5.27
CA LYS A 28 -17.53 49.60 4.30
C LYS A 28 -16.72 48.53 5.06
N LYS A 29 -17.24 47.31 5.13
CA LYS A 29 -16.47 46.16 5.63
C LYS A 29 -15.20 46.06 4.78
N SER A 30 -14.03 46.18 5.41
CA SER A 30 -12.76 45.95 4.74
C SER A 30 -12.77 44.51 4.20
N GLN A 31 -12.70 44.37 2.88
CA GLN A 31 -12.46 43.08 2.26
C GLN A 31 -11.04 42.69 2.65
N LYS A 32 -10.89 41.77 3.61
CA LYS A 32 -9.60 41.14 3.86
C LYS A 32 -9.10 40.57 2.52
N PRO A 33 -7.83 40.78 2.14
CA PRO A 33 -7.31 40.22 0.91
C PRO A 33 -7.57 38.72 0.93
N LYS A 34 -8.24 38.20 -0.11
CA LYS A 34 -8.39 36.74 -0.29
C LYS A 34 -6.99 36.17 -0.30
N ALA A 35 -6.66 35.35 0.70
CA ALA A 35 -5.41 34.61 0.75
C ALA A 35 -5.22 33.93 -0.61
N LYS A 36 -4.11 34.22 -1.30
CA LYS A 36 -3.73 33.51 -2.53
C LYS A 36 -3.84 32.02 -2.21
N SER A 37 -4.69 31.27 -2.92
CA SER A 37 -4.83 29.84 -2.68
C SER A 37 -3.45 29.21 -2.80
N GLN A 38 -2.92 28.66 -1.72
CA GLN A 38 -1.67 27.90 -1.77
C GLN A 38 -1.82 26.87 -2.89
N LYS A 39 -0.98 26.97 -3.93
CA LYS A 39 -0.92 25.96 -4.98
C LYS A 39 -0.68 24.62 -4.28
N SER A 40 -1.62 23.71 -4.42
CA SER A 40 -1.53 22.39 -3.80
C SER A 40 -0.37 21.62 -4.41
N LEU A 41 0.48 21.07 -3.54
CA LEU A 41 1.64 20.27 -3.95
C LEU A 41 1.20 18.85 -4.31
N LEU A 42 1.96 18.23 -5.21
CA LEU A 42 1.83 16.83 -5.54
C LEU A 42 2.25 15.98 -4.34
N LYS A 43 1.36 15.11 -3.88
CA LYS A 43 1.63 14.18 -2.79
C LYS A 43 2.25 12.91 -3.35
N ILE A 44 3.41 12.54 -2.80
CA ILE A 44 4.09 11.27 -3.05
C ILE A 44 4.00 10.44 -1.78
N THR A 45 3.71 9.15 -1.93
CA THR A 45 3.77 8.17 -0.85
C THR A 45 4.74 7.09 -1.25
N THR A 46 5.69 6.80 -0.36
CA THR A 46 6.69 5.74 -0.54
C THR A 46 6.33 4.55 0.34
N ASN A 47 6.89 3.37 0.04
CA ASN A 47 6.83 2.20 0.92
C ASN A 47 8.09 2.04 1.78
N ILE A 48 8.91 3.09 1.89
CA ILE A 48 10.17 3.03 2.63
C ILE A 48 9.85 3.01 4.12
N GLN A 49 10.45 2.06 4.81
CA GLN A 49 10.41 1.91 6.26
C GLN A 49 11.86 1.92 6.78
N SER A 50 12.06 2.18 8.08
CA SER A 50 13.40 2.22 8.68
C SER A 50 14.20 0.94 8.43
N ASN A 51 13.53 -0.22 8.51
CA ASN A 51 14.06 -1.53 8.13
C ASN A 51 13.34 -2.02 6.87
N PHE A 52 13.98 -1.88 5.72
CA PHE A 52 13.41 -2.20 4.42
C PHE A 52 13.78 -3.61 3.98
N ASP A 53 12.82 -4.32 3.38
CA ASP A 53 13.01 -5.69 2.91
C ASP A 53 13.94 -5.73 1.68
N ILE A 54 14.97 -6.59 1.74
CA ILE A 54 15.98 -6.77 0.71
C ILE A 54 15.42 -7.19 -0.67
N TYR A 55 14.26 -7.85 -0.71
CA TYR A 55 13.61 -8.27 -1.96
C TYR A 55 12.39 -7.44 -2.31
N ALA A 56 12.02 -6.47 -1.47
CA ALA A 56 10.91 -5.59 -1.76
C ALA A 56 11.35 -4.53 -2.80
N PRO A 57 10.56 -4.31 -3.85
CA PRO A 57 10.73 -3.15 -4.70
C PRO A 57 10.36 -1.86 -3.97
N LEU A 58 11.10 -0.78 -4.21
CA LEU A 58 10.76 0.54 -3.70
C LEU A 58 9.73 1.16 -4.63
N HIS A 59 8.59 1.55 -4.08
CA HIS A 59 7.46 2.09 -4.83
C HIS A 59 7.20 3.55 -4.50
N LEU A 60 6.94 4.35 -5.54
CA LEU A 60 6.44 5.70 -5.44
C LEU A 60 4.99 5.72 -5.93
N THR A 61 4.07 6.08 -5.05
CA THR A 61 2.65 6.21 -5.37
C THR A 61 2.23 7.66 -5.34
N PHE A 62 1.54 8.09 -6.39
CA PHE A 62 1.09 9.45 -6.58
C PHE A 62 -0.44 9.50 -6.55
N ASN A 63 -1.01 10.57 -5.99
CA ASN A 63 -2.46 10.79 -6.00
C ASN A 63 -3.00 11.11 -7.41
N THR A 64 -2.16 11.72 -8.25
CA THR A 64 -2.49 12.13 -9.63
C THR A 64 -1.49 11.59 -10.65
N PRO A 65 -1.88 11.37 -11.92
CA PRO A 65 -0.97 10.92 -12.97
C PRO A 65 0.20 11.89 -13.22
N ILE A 66 1.39 11.34 -13.41
CA ILE A 66 2.62 12.09 -13.69
C ILE A 66 2.76 12.37 -15.18
N LYS A 67 3.04 13.64 -15.53
CA LYS A 67 3.27 14.12 -16.89
C LYS A 67 4.75 14.07 -17.26
N SER A 68 5.61 14.57 -16.37
CA SER A 68 7.06 14.57 -16.58
C SER A 68 7.81 14.20 -15.32
N LEU A 69 8.97 13.58 -15.53
CA LEU A 69 9.89 13.10 -14.51
C LEU A 69 11.29 13.59 -14.87
N ASP A 70 11.93 14.26 -13.93
CA ASP A 70 13.31 14.70 -14.03
C ASP A 70 14.20 13.77 -13.18
N LYS A 71 14.98 12.92 -13.85
CA LYS A 71 15.81 11.90 -13.18
C LYS A 71 17.03 12.49 -12.47
N GLU A 72 17.49 13.67 -12.90
CA GLU A 72 18.67 14.33 -12.33
C GLU A 72 18.40 14.85 -10.90
N LYS A 73 17.13 14.98 -10.52
CA LYS A 73 16.65 15.45 -9.21
C LYS A 73 16.33 14.32 -8.24
N ILE A 74 16.66 13.08 -8.61
CA ILE A 74 16.38 11.90 -7.81
C ILE A 74 17.70 11.19 -7.57
N HIS A 75 18.13 11.19 -6.32
CA HIS A 75 19.40 10.60 -5.92
C HIS A 75 19.18 9.46 -4.94
N LEU A 76 19.92 8.39 -5.16
CA LEU A 76 19.99 7.25 -4.25
C LEU A 76 21.42 7.12 -3.77
N TYR A 77 21.61 7.25 -2.46
CA TYR A 77 22.90 7.13 -1.82
C TYR A 77 23.00 5.81 -1.06
N GLN A 78 24.15 5.15 -1.18
CA GLN A 78 24.54 4.01 -0.38
C GLN A 78 25.63 4.45 0.59
N TYR A 79 25.43 4.19 1.88
CA TYR A 79 26.46 4.46 2.88
C TYR A 79 27.49 3.35 2.91
N PHE A 80 28.76 3.72 2.80
CA PHE A 80 29.91 2.90 3.17
C PHE A 80 30.47 3.52 4.44
N ASP A 81 30.21 2.87 5.58
CA ASP A 81 30.44 3.39 6.92
C ASP A 81 29.69 4.71 7.17
N THR A 82 30.40 5.84 7.08
CA THR A 82 29.86 7.20 7.28
C THR A 82 29.75 8.02 6.00
N ILE A 83 30.28 7.53 4.87
CA ILE A 83 30.35 8.30 3.62
C ILE A 83 29.23 7.84 2.67
N PRO A 84 28.28 8.70 2.30
CA PRO A 84 27.28 8.39 1.29
C PRO A 84 27.91 8.45 -0.10
N LYS A 85 27.74 7.38 -0.89
CA LYS A 85 28.12 7.32 -2.30
C LYS A 85 26.86 7.20 -3.15
N GLU A 86 26.73 8.06 -4.15
CA GLU A 86 25.62 7.98 -5.10
C GLU A 86 25.69 6.71 -5.94
N ILE A 87 24.56 6.06 -6.12
CA ILE A 87 24.43 4.81 -6.86
C ILE A 87 23.35 4.87 -7.93
N ASN A 88 23.62 4.18 -9.03
CA ASN A 88 22.66 4.07 -10.13
C ASN A 88 21.47 3.21 -9.72
N TYR A 89 20.29 3.58 -10.21
CA TYR A 89 19.03 2.85 -10.08
C TYR A 89 18.26 2.88 -11.40
N THR A 90 17.28 1.99 -11.55
CA THR A 90 16.34 2.02 -12.68
C THR A 90 14.96 2.40 -12.17
N ILE A 91 14.30 3.36 -12.83
CA ILE A 91 12.93 3.73 -12.50
C ILE A 91 11.98 3.28 -13.61
N ASN A 92 11.02 2.44 -13.24
CA ASN A 92 10.03 1.87 -14.15
C ASN A 92 8.63 2.36 -13.79
N LYS A 93 7.81 2.59 -14.80
CA LYS A 93 6.40 2.89 -14.62
C LYS A 93 5.64 1.56 -14.48
N ARG A 94 4.94 1.38 -13.36
CA ARG A 94 4.25 0.12 -13.02
C ARG A 94 2.82 0.06 -13.55
N ASP A 95 2.20 1.21 -13.78
CA ASP A 95 0.83 1.33 -14.25
C ASP A 95 0.73 2.11 -15.56
N SER A 96 -0.22 1.80 -16.43
CA SER A 96 -0.39 2.55 -17.69
C SER A 96 -0.74 4.03 -17.45
N ILE A 97 -1.39 4.32 -16.31
CA ILE A 97 -1.86 5.66 -15.93
C ILE A 97 -0.70 6.56 -15.47
N GLY A 98 0.35 6.00 -14.87
CA GLY A 98 1.51 6.77 -14.39
C GLY A 98 1.31 7.37 -13.00
N LYS A 99 0.63 6.64 -12.12
CA LYS A 99 0.51 6.94 -10.69
C LYS A 99 1.42 6.07 -9.82
N ARG A 100 2.03 5.01 -10.37
CA ARG A 100 2.90 4.11 -9.64
C ARG A 100 4.21 3.91 -10.37
N PHE A 101 5.29 4.24 -9.69
CA PHE A 101 6.64 4.04 -10.17
C PHE A 101 7.37 3.07 -9.24
N GLU A 102 8.32 2.33 -9.80
CA GLU A 102 9.12 1.34 -9.12
C GLU A 102 10.59 1.65 -9.35
N ILE A 103 11.34 1.72 -8.25
CA ILE A 103 12.79 1.86 -8.27
C ILE A 103 13.38 0.47 -8.08
N VAL A 104 14.00 -0.03 -9.14
CA VAL A 104 14.61 -1.36 -9.20
C VAL A 104 16.10 -1.23 -8.93
N LYS A 105 16.54 -1.89 -7.86
CA LYS A 105 17.93 -2.02 -7.45
C LYS A 105 18.14 -3.36 -6.74
N LYS A 106 19.32 -3.95 -6.92
CA LYS A 106 19.77 -5.07 -6.08
C LYS A 106 20.32 -4.49 -4.77
N TRP A 107 19.55 -4.60 -3.70
CA TRP A 107 19.90 -4.13 -2.38
C TRP A 107 20.98 -5.02 -1.75
N LYS A 108 21.93 -4.42 -1.04
CA LYS A 108 22.89 -5.15 -0.20
C LYS A 108 22.36 -5.27 1.23
N PRO A 109 22.46 -6.45 1.86
CA PRO A 109 22.01 -6.65 3.24
C PRO A 109 22.81 -5.77 4.21
N GLU A 110 22.19 -5.43 5.35
CA GLU A 110 22.81 -4.69 6.47
C GLU A 110 23.41 -3.33 6.09
N THR A 111 23.02 -2.81 4.93
CA THR A 111 23.55 -1.57 4.37
C THR A 111 22.52 -0.46 4.52
N LYS A 112 22.99 0.74 4.89
CA LYS A 112 22.17 1.95 4.97
C LYS A 112 22.09 2.65 3.62
N TYR A 113 20.90 3.11 3.27
CA TYR A 113 20.62 3.89 2.08
C TYR A 113 19.88 5.17 2.43
N GLU A 114 20.04 6.17 1.60
CA GLU A 114 19.29 7.41 1.65
C GLU A 114 18.73 7.70 0.26
N PHE A 115 17.41 7.80 0.20
CA PHE A 115 16.68 8.12 -1.01
C PHE A 115 16.19 9.56 -0.92
N THR A 116 16.62 10.36 -1.88
CA THR A 116 16.28 11.78 -1.93
C THR A 116 15.60 12.12 -3.25
N ILE A 117 14.53 12.89 -3.15
CA ILE A 117 13.83 13.48 -4.27
C ILE A 117 13.80 14.98 -4.01
N ASP A 118 14.38 15.76 -4.91
CA ASP A 118 14.31 17.21 -4.81
C ASP A 118 12.91 17.75 -5.12
N SER A 119 12.65 18.97 -4.66
CA SER A 119 11.44 19.67 -5.06
C SER A 119 11.42 19.80 -6.58
N THR A 120 10.24 19.65 -7.20
CA THR A 120 10.06 19.70 -8.67
C THR A 120 10.61 18.53 -9.50
N ALA A 121 11.08 17.45 -8.87
CA ALA A 121 11.47 16.23 -9.60
C ALA A 121 10.32 15.60 -10.42
N PHE A 122 9.09 15.70 -9.91
CA PHE A 122 7.89 15.19 -10.54
C PHE A 122 6.92 16.33 -10.84
N THR A 123 6.33 16.31 -12.05
CA THR A 123 5.24 17.22 -12.43
C THR A 123 4.03 16.41 -12.87
N ASN A 124 2.87 16.68 -12.28
CA ASN A 124 1.64 15.99 -12.65
C ASN A 124 0.93 16.67 -13.84
N ILE A 125 -0.13 16.04 -14.32
CA ILE A 125 -0.98 16.57 -15.41
C ILE A 125 -1.64 17.93 -15.08
N LEU A 126 -1.75 18.28 -13.79
CA LEU A 126 -2.32 19.54 -13.29
C LEU A 126 -1.26 20.65 -13.13
N GLY A 127 0.01 20.38 -13.47
CA GLY A 127 1.11 21.33 -13.31
C GLY A 127 1.57 21.52 -11.86
N GLN A 128 1.24 20.61 -10.96
CA GLN A 128 1.71 20.58 -9.58
C GLN A 128 3.04 19.83 -9.49
N HIS A 129 3.90 20.32 -8.60
CA HIS A 129 5.20 19.75 -8.31
C HIS A 129 5.23 19.06 -6.95
N ASN A 130 6.11 18.08 -6.77
CA ASN A 130 6.35 17.47 -5.48
C ASN A 130 7.19 18.37 -4.56
N ASP A 131 7.07 18.12 -3.26
CA ASP A 131 7.98 18.64 -2.25
C ASP A 131 9.22 17.75 -2.10
N LYS A 132 10.25 18.26 -1.41
CA LYS A 132 11.48 17.51 -1.13
C LYS A 132 11.18 16.30 -0.24
N ILE A 133 11.73 15.14 -0.59
CA ILE A 133 11.66 13.91 0.20
C ILE A 133 13.08 13.49 0.51
N ASN A 134 13.32 13.16 1.77
CA ASN A 134 14.56 12.52 2.21
C ASN A 134 14.20 11.39 3.17
N GLU A 135 14.43 10.16 2.72
CA GLU A 135 14.13 8.96 3.49
C GLU A 135 15.38 8.10 3.64
N LYS A 136 15.75 7.84 4.89
CA LYS A 136 16.86 6.98 5.26
C LYS A 136 16.32 5.63 5.71
N PHE A 137 16.90 4.56 5.18
CA PHE A 137 16.48 3.20 5.50
C PHE A 137 17.67 2.25 5.52
N THR A 138 17.53 1.17 6.28
CA THR A 138 18.52 0.10 6.39
C THR A 138 17.91 -1.16 5.79
N ILE A 139 18.67 -1.86 4.96
CA ILE A 139 18.23 -3.14 4.40
C ILE A 139 18.37 -4.22 5.48
N LYS A 140 17.30 -5.01 5.66
CA LYS A 140 17.29 -6.15 6.60
C LYS A 140 18.44 -7.12 6.32
N SER A 141 18.96 -7.75 7.37
CA SER A 141 19.95 -8.82 7.24
C SER A 141 19.33 -10.04 6.57
N THR A 142 20.12 -10.81 5.82
CA THR A 142 19.65 -12.12 5.32
C THR A 142 19.32 -13.09 6.46
N SER A 143 19.91 -12.89 7.64
CA SER A 143 19.62 -13.66 8.86
C SER A 143 18.25 -13.34 9.49
N GLU A 144 17.61 -12.23 9.10
CA GLU A 144 16.26 -11.91 9.58
C GLU A 144 15.19 -12.74 8.88
N TYR A 145 15.52 -13.43 7.79
CA TYR A 145 14.59 -14.25 7.03
C TYR A 145 14.67 -15.72 7.43
N SER A 146 13.65 -16.46 7.03
CA SER A 146 13.53 -17.92 7.14
C SER A 146 13.54 -18.56 5.75
N ASN A 147 13.96 -19.81 5.67
CA ASN A 147 13.83 -20.61 4.44
C ASN A 147 12.93 -21.81 4.69
N LEU A 148 12.20 -22.21 3.66
CA LEU A 148 11.25 -23.31 3.69
C LEU A 148 11.52 -24.25 2.52
N GLN A 149 11.70 -25.53 2.81
CA GLN A 149 11.88 -26.61 1.86
C GLN A 149 10.64 -27.51 1.90
N LEU A 150 9.99 -27.67 0.75
CA LEU A 150 8.75 -28.42 0.62
C LEU A 150 8.92 -29.60 -0.31
N THR A 151 8.54 -30.78 0.17
CA THR A 151 8.51 -32.03 -0.60
C THR A 151 7.06 -32.44 -0.83
N LEU A 152 6.66 -32.69 -2.08
CA LEU A 152 5.29 -33.06 -2.44
C LEU A 152 5.17 -34.56 -2.71
N ILE A 153 4.20 -35.23 -2.06
CA ILE A 153 3.96 -36.67 -2.24
C ILE A 153 2.44 -36.95 -2.43
N PRO A 154 2.03 -37.63 -3.52
CA PRO A 154 2.82 -37.89 -4.72
C PRO A 154 3.17 -36.58 -5.45
N PHE A 155 4.30 -36.57 -6.15
CA PHE A 155 4.68 -35.41 -6.93
C PHE A 155 3.78 -35.24 -8.16
N ASP A 156 3.32 -34.02 -8.39
CA ASP A 156 2.56 -33.63 -9.58
C ASP A 156 3.27 -32.44 -10.25
N THR A 157 3.54 -32.57 -11.56
CA THR A 157 4.20 -31.53 -12.36
C THR A 157 3.37 -30.25 -12.53
N THR A 158 2.06 -30.34 -12.33
CA THR A 158 1.12 -29.22 -12.37
C THR A 158 0.96 -28.53 -11.02
N ALA A 159 1.53 -29.08 -9.95
CA ALA A 159 1.36 -28.50 -8.63
C ALA A 159 2.10 -27.17 -8.47
N VAL A 160 1.41 -26.20 -7.88
CA VAL A 160 1.95 -24.90 -7.52
C VAL A 160 1.70 -24.63 -6.04
N PHE A 161 2.78 -24.34 -5.31
CA PHE A 161 2.74 -23.96 -3.92
C PHE A 161 2.45 -22.46 -3.78
N GLN A 162 1.53 -22.14 -2.88
CA GLN A 162 1.26 -20.79 -2.42
C GLN A 162 1.45 -20.72 -0.92
N LEU A 163 2.36 -19.84 -0.51
CA LEU A 163 2.50 -19.46 0.89
C LEU A 163 1.49 -18.35 1.19
N VAL A 164 0.64 -18.59 2.18
CA VAL A 164 -0.49 -17.73 2.52
C VAL A 164 -0.37 -17.32 3.99
N ASN A 165 -0.67 -16.06 4.30
CA ASN A 165 -0.69 -15.57 5.68
C ASN A 165 -2.02 -15.90 6.39
N LYS A 166 -2.17 -15.48 7.66
CA LYS A 166 -3.41 -15.64 8.44
C LYS A 166 -4.65 -14.98 7.81
N GLU A 167 -4.46 -13.97 6.97
CA GLU A 167 -5.55 -13.23 6.32
C GLU A 167 -5.96 -13.84 4.96
N ASP A 168 -5.49 -15.05 4.64
CA ASP A 168 -5.68 -15.71 3.34
C ASP A 168 -5.05 -14.94 2.15
N LYS A 169 -4.07 -14.05 2.40
CA LYS A 169 -3.33 -13.32 1.36
C LYS A 169 -2.10 -14.11 0.92
N VAL A 170 -1.92 -14.21 -0.40
CA VAL A 170 -0.76 -14.89 -1.01
C VAL A 170 0.49 -14.03 -0.83
N VAL A 171 1.50 -14.62 -0.21
CA VAL A 171 2.80 -14.00 0.07
C VAL A 171 3.82 -14.41 -0.99
N ARG A 172 3.85 -15.71 -1.34
CA ARG A 172 4.72 -16.26 -2.39
C ARG A 172 4.00 -17.34 -3.17
N THR A 173 4.31 -17.46 -4.46
CA THR A 173 3.84 -18.53 -5.35
C THR A 173 5.05 -19.15 -6.03
N VAL A 174 5.20 -20.48 -5.95
CA VAL A 174 6.33 -21.22 -6.51
C VAL A 174 5.83 -22.54 -7.11
N LYS A 175 6.26 -22.86 -8.33
CA LYS A 175 5.94 -24.15 -8.96
C LYS A 175 6.65 -25.30 -8.23
N ALA A 176 5.95 -26.41 -8.01
CA ALA A 176 6.54 -27.57 -7.34
C ALA A 176 7.67 -28.18 -8.18
N GLN A 177 8.75 -28.56 -7.50
CA GLN A 177 9.89 -29.27 -8.09
C GLN A 177 9.84 -30.77 -7.73
N PRO A 178 10.38 -31.67 -8.57
CA PRO A 178 10.29 -33.13 -8.37
C PRO A 178 10.83 -33.64 -7.03
N ASN A 179 11.88 -33.00 -6.50
CA ASN A 179 12.51 -33.40 -5.25
C ASN A 179 12.08 -32.46 -4.12
N VAL A 180 12.69 -31.28 -4.09
CA VAL A 180 12.50 -30.30 -3.03
C VAL A 180 12.25 -28.95 -3.64
N THR A 181 11.13 -28.33 -3.27
CA THR A 181 10.81 -26.95 -3.64
C THR A 181 11.32 -26.02 -2.56
N LYS A 182 12.29 -25.17 -2.90
CA LYS A 182 12.88 -24.22 -1.95
C LYS A 182 12.22 -22.85 -2.07
N ILE A 183 11.73 -22.34 -0.96
CA ILE A 183 11.19 -20.98 -0.80
C ILE A 183 12.09 -20.27 0.21
N ALA A 184 13.01 -19.45 -0.29
CA ALA A 184 13.95 -18.71 0.53
C ALA A 184 13.42 -17.30 0.84
N TYR A 185 14.02 -16.68 1.87
CA TYR A 185 13.82 -15.27 2.20
C TYR A 185 12.37 -14.91 2.58
N ILE A 186 11.77 -15.74 3.43
CA ILE A 186 10.43 -15.52 3.96
C ILE A 186 10.54 -14.74 5.27
N GLU A 187 9.78 -13.65 5.41
CA GLU A 187 9.72 -12.92 6.67
C GLU A 187 9.19 -13.83 7.79
N PRO A 188 9.78 -13.82 8.99
CA PRO A 188 9.30 -14.64 10.11
C PRO A 188 7.84 -14.35 10.45
N GLY A 189 7.07 -15.40 10.72
CA GLY A 189 5.64 -15.28 10.96
C GLY A 189 4.90 -16.60 10.85
N GLU A 190 3.58 -16.53 11.02
CA GLU A 190 2.70 -17.68 10.86
C GLU A 190 2.14 -17.72 9.44
N TYR A 191 2.36 -18.85 8.78
CA TYR A 191 1.97 -19.10 7.41
C TYR A 191 1.26 -20.44 7.26
N PHE A 192 0.57 -20.55 6.14
CA PHE A 192 -0.12 -21.74 5.68
C PHE A 192 0.26 -22.01 4.24
N ILE A 193 0.18 -23.29 3.85
CA ILE A 193 0.46 -23.69 2.48
C ILE A 193 -0.85 -24.06 1.81
N ARG A 194 -1.10 -23.43 0.66
CA ARG A 194 -2.11 -23.80 -0.30
C ARG A 194 -1.43 -24.37 -1.53
N ILE A 195 -1.99 -25.43 -2.09
CA ILE A 195 -1.47 -26.08 -3.30
C ILE A 195 -2.59 -26.10 -4.30
N PHE A 196 -2.34 -25.70 -5.53
CA PHE A 196 -3.30 -25.89 -6.62
C PHE A 196 -2.65 -26.62 -7.78
N LEU A 197 -3.46 -27.35 -8.55
CA LEU A 197 -3.01 -28.06 -9.74
C LEU A 197 -3.30 -27.20 -10.97
N ASP A 198 -2.26 -26.53 -11.46
CA ASP A 198 -2.25 -25.65 -12.61
C ASP A 198 -2.24 -26.47 -13.90
N LYS A 199 -3.43 -26.79 -14.42
CA LYS A 199 -3.58 -27.66 -15.59
C LYS A 199 -3.22 -26.94 -16.89
N ASN A 200 -3.34 -25.62 -16.92
CA ASN A 200 -3.10 -24.82 -18.11
C ASN A 200 -1.70 -24.16 -18.12
N GLY A 201 -0.96 -24.25 -17.03
CA GLY A 201 0.42 -23.79 -16.90
C GLY A 201 0.56 -22.26 -16.76
N ASN A 202 -0.49 -21.54 -16.39
CA ASN A 202 -0.45 -20.08 -16.33
C ASN A 202 0.04 -19.52 -14.97
N GLY A 203 0.32 -20.39 -13.99
CA GLY A 203 0.83 -20.07 -12.67
C GLY A 203 -0.17 -19.37 -11.75
N LYS A 204 -1.45 -19.31 -12.12
CA LYS A 204 -2.54 -18.72 -11.36
C LYS A 204 -3.62 -19.76 -11.14
N TRP A 205 -4.29 -19.68 -10.00
CA TRP A 205 -5.45 -20.52 -9.78
C TRP A 205 -6.62 -19.99 -10.60
N ASP A 206 -7.16 -20.82 -11.49
CA ASP A 206 -8.31 -20.47 -12.30
C ASP A 206 -9.62 -21.04 -11.76
N THR A 207 -10.63 -20.17 -11.70
CA THR A 207 -12.01 -20.58 -11.52
C THR A 207 -12.51 -21.31 -12.76
N GLY A 208 -13.40 -22.29 -12.57
CA GLY A 208 -14.04 -22.99 -13.67
C GLY A 208 -14.80 -22.03 -14.58
N ASN A 209 -14.89 -22.37 -15.86
CA ASN A 209 -15.65 -21.62 -16.84
C ASN A 209 -16.92 -22.38 -17.20
N PHE A 210 -18.07 -21.87 -16.77
CA PHE A 210 -19.36 -22.49 -17.04
C PHE A 210 -19.68 -22.60 -18.54
N LEU A 211 -19.38 -21.54 -19.31
CA LEU A 211 -19.65 -21.50 -20.75
C LEU A 211 -18.79 -22.51 -21.52
N GLN A 212 -17.56 -22.76 -21.04
CA GLN A 212 -16.65 -23.73 -21.63
C GLN A 212 -16.73 -25.12 -20.97
N GLN A 213 -17.67 -25.32 -20.02
CA GLN A 213 -17.82 -26.54 -19.22
C GLN A 213 -16.52 -27.00 -18.53
N LEU A 214 -15.62 -26.06 -18.21
CA LEU A 214 -14.36 -26.33 -17.54
C LEU A 214 -14.56 -26.27 -16.03
N GLN A 215 -14.20 -27.34 -15.35
CA GLN A 215 -14.18 -27.38 -13.88
C GLN A 215 -13.07 -26.48 -13.33
N PRO A 216 -13.25 -25.88 -12.14
CA PRO A 216 -12.19 -25.15 -11.46
C PRO A 216 -10.98 -26.04 -11.17
N GLU A 217 -9.81 -25.42 -11.06
CA GLU A 217 -8.61 -26.13 -10.66
C GLU A 217 -8.69 -26.61 -9.21
N SER A 218 -8.20 -27.82 -8.97
CA SER A 218 -8.23 -28.44 -7.65
C SER A 218 -7.30 -27.71 -6.68
N VAL A 219 -7.80 -27.43 -5.48
CA VAL A 219 -7.03 -26.77 -4.40
C VAL A 219 -6.95 -27.70 -3.20
N PHE A 220 -5.74 -27.81 -2.66
CA PHE A 220 -5.39 -28.56 -1.47
C PHE A 220 -4.77 -27.63 -0.44
N TYR A 221 -4.85 -28.00 0.83
CA TYR A 221 -4.25 -27.23 1.93
C TYR A 221 -3.36 -28.12 2.79
N TYR A 222 -2.21 -27.59 3.19
CA TYR A 222 -1.45 -28.22 4.27
C TYR A 222 -2.11 -27.89 5.60
N SER A 223 -2.63 -28.91 6.27
CA SER A 223 -3.43 -28.74 7.48
C SER A 223 -2.66 -28.20 8.69
N LYS A 224 -1.32 -28.30 8.69
CA LYS A 224 -0.50 -27.77 9.78
C LYS A 224 -0.16 -26.30 9.53
N LYS A 225 -0.15 -25.54 10.61
CA LYS A 225 0.36 -24.17 10.63
C LYS A 225 1.88 -24.19 10.66
N LEU A 226 2.50 -23.33 9.85
CA LEU A 226 3.95 -23.13 9.85
C LEU A 226 4.28 -21.85 10.61
N THR A 227 4.99 -21.99 11.73
CA THR A 227 5.50 -20.84 12.50
C THR A 227 6.98 -20.67 12.14
N LEU A 228 7.26 -19.81 11.16
CA LEU A 228 8.60 -19.58 10.67
C LEU A 228 9.34 -18.58 11.57
N THR A 229 10.51 -18.96 12.05
CA THR A 229 11.40 -18.12 12.86
C THR A 229 12.58 -17.62 12.03
N LYS A 230 13.14 -16.47 12.42
CA LYS A 230 14.32 -15.90 11.75
C LYS A 230 15.52 -16.85 11.80
N ASN A 231 16.35 -16.83 10.76
CA ASN A 231 17.57 -17.61 10.61
C ASN A 231 17.37 -19.12 10.78
N TRP A 232 16.21 -19.64 10.38
CA TRP A 232 15.89 -21.06 10.47
C TRP A 232 15.46 -21.63 9.13
N ASP A 233 15.85 -22.88 8.89
CA ASP A 233 15.50 -23.65 7.72
C ASP A 233 14.46 -24.71 8.13
N PHE A 234 13.29 -24.65 7.51
CA PHE A 234 12.19 -25.57 7.77
C PHE A 234 12.07 -26.57 6.62
N GLU A 235 11.86 -27.84 6.94
CA GLU A 235 11.65 -28.89 5.95
C GLU A 235 10.33 -29.61 6.23
N GLU A 236 9.43 -29.60 5.26
CA GLU A 236 8.09 -30.18 5.40
C GLU A 236 7.76 -31.07 4.21
N THR A 237 7.21 -32.25 4.53
CA THR A 237 6.72 -33.20 3.53
C THR A 237 5.20 -33.20 3.51
N ILE A 238 4.63 -32.92 2.34
CA ILE A 238 3.19 -32.73 2.17
C ILE A 238 2.62 -33.90 1.40
N HIS A 239 1.71 -34.61 2.06
CA HIS A 239 0.93 -35.68 1.47
C HIS A 239 -0.45 -35.16 1.02
N LEU A 240 -0.69 -35.06 -0.29
CA LEU A 240 -1.90 -34.44 -0.86
C LEU A 240 -3.21 -35.14 -0.46
N TYR A 241 -3.17 -36.46 -0.32
CA TYR A 241 -4.38 -37.29 -0.15
C TYR A 241 -4.54 -37.88 1.26
N ASN A 242 -3.66 -37.54 2.21
CA ASN A 242 -3.72 -38.12 3.56
C ASN A 242 -4.92 -37.63 4.38
N LYS A 243 -5.55 -36.52 3.99
CA LYS A 243 -6.75 -35.97 4.64
C LYS A 243 -7.81 -35.63 3.59
N PRO A 244 -9.12 -35.78 3.91
CA PRO A 244 -10.17 -35.36 2.99
C PRO A 244 -10.14 -33.83 2.79
N LEU A 245 -10.42 -33.37 1.57
CA LEU A 245 -10.32 -31.96 1.14
C LEU A 245 -11.01 -30.98 2.11
N ILE A 246 -12.16 -31.38 2.66
CA ILE A 246 -12.98 -30.56 3.57
C ILE A 246 -12.23 -30.28 4.89
N GLU A 247 -11.40 -31.20 5.36
CA GLU A 247 -10.66 -31.10 6.62
C GLU A 247 -9.24 -30.57 6.47
N GLN A 248 -8.77 -30.41 5.24
CA GLN A 248 -7.42 -29.93 4.95
C GLN A 248 -7.26 -28.45 5.29
N LYS A 249 -8.31 -27.63 5.10
CA LYS A 249 -8.24 -26.19 5.30
C LYS A 249 -8.16 -25.86 6.80
N PRO A 250 -7.08 -25.22 7.28
CA PRO A 250 -6.96 -24.84 8.69
C PRO A 250 -8.10 -23.92 9.13
N LYS A 251 -8.66 -24.18 10.31
CA LYS A 251 -9.78 -23.40 10.88
C LYS A 251 -9.45 -21.90 11.02
N GLU A 252 -8.18 -21.57 11.17
CA GLU A 252 -7.68 -20.18 11.30
C GLU A 252 -7.83 -19.34 10.02
N ILE A 253 -7.94 -19.97 8.84
CA ILE A 253 -8.13 -19.28 7.55
C ILE A 253 -9.60 -19.42 7.06
N LEU A 254 -10.46 -20.10 7.82
CA LEU A 254 -11.87 -20.17 7.48
C LEU A 254 -12.50 -18.81 7.73
N LYS A 255 -12.82 -18.09 6.66
CA LYS A 255 -13.70 -16.92 6.73
C LYS A 255 -15.06 -17.40 7.22
N ILE A 256 -15.40 -17.05 8.46
CA ILE A 256 -16.73 -17.31 9.01
C ILE A 256 -17.68 -16.34 8.29
N VAL A 257 -18.54 -16.89 7.44
CA VAL A 257 -19.63 -16.12 6.83
C VAL A 257 -20.80 -16.20 7.79
N ASN A 258 -21.20 -15.07 8.34
CA ASN A 258 -22.41 -15.02 9.17
C ASN A 258 -23.66 -15.24 8.29
N ALA A 259 -24.76 -15.70 8.89
CA ALA A 259 -26.04 -16.00 8.22
C ALA A 259 -26.68 -14.84 7.43
N LYS A 260 -26.06 -13.65 7.41
CA LYS A 260 -26.45 -12.48 6.60
C LYS A 260 -25.55 -12.24 5.36
N GLY A 261 -24.63 -13.15 5.03
CA GLY A 261 -23.77 -13.04 3.85
C GLY A 261 -22.57 -12.09 4.01
N GLU A 262 -22.29 -11.60 5.22
CA GLU A 262 -21.13 -10.77 5.51
C GLU A 262 -19.93 -11.64 5.94
N ILE A 263 -18.79 -11.43 5.29
CA ILE A 263 -17.50 -12.06 5.61
C ILE A 263 -16.97 -11.40 6.90
N GLN A 264 -16.90 -12.13 8.02
CA GLN A 264 -16.18 -11.66 9.19
C GLN A 264 -14.71 -12.05 9.09
N GLU A 265 -13.81 -11.05 9.10
CA GLU A 265 -12.37 -11.26 9.32
C GLU A 265 -12.16 -11.73 10.77
N SER A 266 -11.87 -13.02 10.94
CA SER A 266 -11.41 -13.56 12.22
C SER A 266 -9.94 -13.19 12.41
N ASN A 267 -9.68 -12.07 13.09
CA ASN A 267 -8.67 -11.94 14.16
C ASN A 267 -8.46 -10.47 14.54
N LYS A 268 -9.32 -9.97 15.45
CA LYS A 268 -9.03 -8.78 16.26
C LYS A 268 -9.02 -9.17 17.73
N LYS A 269 -8.01 -9.97 18.14
CA LYS A 269 -7.68 -10.09 19.56
C LYS A 269 -6.57 -9.11 19.88
N ARG A 270 -7.00 -7.98 20.45
CA ARG A 270 -6.19 -7.09 21.28
C ARG A 270 -5.59 -7.91 22.42
N TYR A 271 -4.29 -7.85 22.57
CA TYR A 271 -3.61 -7.75 23.86
C TYR A 271 -2.47 -6.75 23.69
#